data_AF-J3BTQ6-F1
#
_entry.id   AF-J3BTQ6-F1
#
_cell.length_a   1.000
_cell.length_b   1.000
_cell.length_c   1.000
_cell.angle_alpha   90.00
_cell.angle_beta   90.00
_cell.angle_gamma   90.00
#
_symmetry.space_group_name_H-M   'P 1'
#
loop_
_entity.id
_entity.type
_entity.pdbx_description
1 polymer ?
#
loop_
_entity_poly.entity_id
_entity_poly.type
_entity_poly.pdbx_seq_one_letter_code
_entity_poly.pdbx_strand_id
1 'polypeptide(L)'
;MHQEIDLFGNPVVDTRRGVGRPSHEVTAKTRNRVKMLVALGWANPRIANALAISLPTLRKNYFHELKARDAARDQLDARRLELAWELAEGGNVGAFKEFGRLLERNDRMEVERELSSAPKKDEKPATSERLGKKQLDEIRARDADADLMAELEQEASQNARH
;
A
#
# COMPACT_ATOMS: atom_id res chain seq x y z
N MET A 1 55.52 -14.26 -20.99
CA MET A 1 54.62 -14.04 -19.83
C MET A 1 54.95 -15.09 -18.80
N HIS A 2 55.55 -14.72 -17.66
CA HIS A 2 55.76 -15.67 -16.57
C HIS A 2 54.46 -15.77 -15.78
N GLN A 3 53.84 -16.95 -15.76
CA GLN A 3 52.77 -17.26 -14.82
C GLN A 3 53.43 -17.67 -13.50
N GLU A 4 53.01 -17.10 -12.38
CA GLU A 4 53.47 -17.58 -11.07
C GLU A 4 52.84 -18.95 -10.83
N ILE A 5 53.68 -19.94 -10.62
CA ILE A 5 53.30 -21.35 -10.47
C ILE A 5 53.58 -21.74 -9.02
N ASP A 6 52.61 -22.33 -8.35
CA ASP A 6 52.74 -22.85 -6.99
C ASP A 6 53.68 -24.07 -6.94
N LEU A 7 54.11 -24.48 -5.75
CA LEU A 7 54.95 -25.65 -5.44
C LEU A 7 54.48 -26.95 -6.09
N PHE A 8 53.21 -27.03 -6.50
CA PHE A 8 52.60 -28.19 -7.14
C PHE A 8 52.30 -28.03 -8.63
N GLY A 9 52.81 -26.99 -9.30
CA GLY A 9 52.63 -26.81 -10.74
C GLY A 9 51.33 -26.11 -11.17
N ASN A 10 50.54 -25.60 -10.21
CA ASN A 10 49.28 -24.91 -10.48
C ASN A 10 49.48 -23.41 -10.67
N PRO A 11 48.74 -22.73 -11.57
CA PRO A 11 48.81 -21.28 -11.72
C PRO A 11 48.25 -20.58 -10.47
N VAL A 12 49.06 -19.72 -9.86
CA VAL A 12 48.66 -18.90 -8.70
C VAL A 12 47.73 -17.79 -9.19
N VAL A 13 46.44 -17.89 -8.83
CA VAL A 13 45.49 -16.82 -9.10
C VAL A 13 45.57 -15.83 -7.95
N ASP A 14 46.26 -14.70 -8.15
CA ASP A 14 46.32 -13.61 -7.18
C ASP A 14 44.98 -12.89 -7.12
N THR A 15 43.95 -13.53 -6.52
CA THR A 15 42.78 -12.77 -6.08
C THR A 15 43.20 -12.02 -4.84
N ARG A 16 43.84 -10.86 -5.00
CA ARG A 16 44.05 -9.88 -3.93
C ARG A 16 42.68 -9.44 -3.39
N ARG A 17 42.05 -10.28 -2.59
CA ARG A 17 40.99 -9.85 -1.69
C ARG A 17 41.72 -9.07 -0.61
N GLY A 18 41.61 -7.74 -0.68
CA GLY A 18 42.14 -6.87 0.37
C GLY A 18 41.68 -7.34 1.75
N VAL A 19 42.48 -7.03 2.77
CA VAL A 19 42.16 -7.36 4.17
C VAL A 19 40.80 -6.73 4.53
N GLY A 20 39.82 -7.54 4.93
CA GLY A 20 38.49 -7.08 5.34
C GLY A 20 37.34 -8.01 4.94
N ARG A 21 36.11 -7.65 5.37
CA ARG A 21 34.89 -8.34 4.94
C ARG A 21 34.72 -8.16 3.42
N PRO A 22 34.44 -9.24 2.65
CA PRO A 22 34.18 -9.14 1.22
C PRO A 22 33.10 -8.09 0.91
N SER A 23 33.32 -7.30 -0.15
CA SER A 23 32.31 -6.37 -0.65
C SER A 23 31.06 -7.14 -1.08
N HIS A 24 29.90 -6.51 -0.90
CA HIS A 24 28.62 -7.10 -1.30
C HIS A 24 28.54 -7.27 -2.82
N GLU A 25 28.35 -8.51 -3.28
CA GLU A 25 28.24 -8.83 -4.69
C GLU A 25 26.78 -8.72 -5.17
N VAL A 26 26.56 -7.90 -6.20
CA VAL A 26 25.23 -7.67 -6.77
C VAL A 26 24.96 -8.66 -7.89
N THR A 27 24.33 -9.78 -7.56
CA THR A 27 23.88 -10.79 -8.54
C THR A 27 22.45 -10.56 -9.00
N ALA A 28 22.06 -11.10 -10.17
CA ALA A 28 20.68 -11.05 -10.65
C ALA A 28 19.68 -11.62 -9.64
N LYS A 29 20.04 -12.72 -8.96
CA LYS A 29 19.23 -13.33 -7.90
C LYS A 29 19.00 -12.37 -6.73
N THR A 30 20.04 -11.66 -6.27
CA THR A 30 19.90 -10.68 -5.18
C THR A 30 19.08 -9.46 -5.59
N ARG A 31 19.21 -8.99 -6.84
CA ARG A 31 18.37 -7.91 -7.38
C ARG A 31 16.90 -8.32 -7.41
N ASN A 32 16.58 -9.50 -7.93
CA ASN A 32 15.21 -9.99 -7.97
C ASN A 32 14.63 -10.15 -6.56
N ARG A 33 15.45 -10.59 -5.60
CA ARG A 33 15.05 -10.62 -4.18
C ARG A 33 14.74 -9.22 -3.64
N VAL A 34 15.57 -8.21 -3.93
CA VAL A 34 15.29 -6.82 -3.52
C VAL A 34 13.99 -6.31 -4.15
N LYS A 35 13.79 -6.51 -5.46
CA LYS A 35 12.55 -6.12 -6.16
C LYS A 35 11.32 -6.74 -5.49
N MET A 36 11.39 -8.03 -5.16
CA MET A 36 10.32 -8.73 -4.44
C MET A 36 10.04 -8.09 -3.08
N LEU A 37 11.08 -7.82 -2.27
CA LEU A 37 10.90 -7.21 -0.96
C LEU A 37 10.34 -5.77 -1.04
N VAL A 38 10.72 -5.02 -2.07
CA VAL A 38 10.16 -3.69 -2.34
C VAL A 38 8.69 -3.79 -2.73
N ALA A 39 8.32 -4.73 -3.61
CA ALA A 39 6.93 -4.98 -4.01
C ALA A 39 6.03 -5.43 -2.84
N LEU A 40 6.60 -6.09 -1.84
CA LEU A 40 5.91 -6.41 -0.59
C LEU A 40 5.76 -5.20 0.35
N GLY A 41 6.22 -4.02 -0.03
CA GLY A 41 6.12 -2.78 0.74
C GLY A 41 7.12 -2.67 1.89
N TRP A 42 8.18 -3.48 1.93
CA TRP A 42 9.09 -3.47 3.07
C TRP A 42 9.91 -2.17 3.16
N ALA A 43 10.15 -1.70 4.39
CA ALA A 43 11.00 -0.54 4.63
C ALA A 43 12.49 -0.86 4.37
N ASN A 44 13.26 0.11 3.90
CA ASN A 44 14.68 -0.07 3.53
C ASN A 44 15.55 -0.69 4.65
N PRO A 45 15.42 -0.31 5.93
CA PRO A 45 16.18 -0.95 7.02
C PRO A 45 15.86 -2.45 7.15
N ARG A 46 14.58 -2.82 6.99
CA ARG A 46 14.14 -4.22 7.05
C ARG A 46 14.71 -5.03 5.88
N ILE A 47 14.76 -4.45 4.68
CA ILE A 47 15.36 -5.07 3.50
C ILE A 47 16.86 -5.28 3.69
N ALA A 48 17.57 -4.28 4.23
CA ALA A 48 19.00 -4.35 4.51
C ALA A 48 19.31 -5.49 5.50
N ASN A 49 18.53 -5.59 6.58
CA ASN A 49 18.64 -6.66 7.57
C ASN A 49 18.39 -8.05 6.94
N ALA A 50 17.40 -8.17 6.05
CA ALA A 50 17.09 -9.43 5.36
C ALA A 50 18.21 -9.92 4.43
N LEU A 51 19.09 -9.01 3.99
CA LEU A 51 20.25 -9.28 3.15
C LEU A 51 21.56 -9.32 3.95
N ALA A 52 21.51 -9.10 5.27
CA ALA A 52 22.68 -8.97 6.14
C ALA A 52 23.70 -7.91 5.66
N ILE A 53 23.20 -6.81 5.09
CA ILE A 53 24.01 -5.67 4.63
C ILE A 53 23.64 -4.39 5.38
N SER A 54 24.54 -3.42 5.35
CA SER A 54 24.25 -2.09 5.89
C SER A 54 23.26 -1.33 5.00
N LEU A 55 22.50 -0.41 5.59
CA LEU A 55 21.59 0.46 4.84
C LEU A 55 22.29 1.31 3.76
N PRO A 56 23.50 1.88 4.00
CA PRO A 56 24.27 2.53 2.95
C PRO A 56 24.61 1.60 1.78
N THR A 57 24.98 0.35 2.06
CA THR A 57 25.27 -0.66 1.03
C THR A 57 24.03 -0.95 0.18
N LEU A 58 22.86 -1.06 0.81
CA LEU A 58 21.59 -1.26 0.09
C LEU A 58 21.31 -0.09 -0.85
N ARG A 59 21.39 1.15 -0.35
CA ARG A 59 21.11 2.36 -1.15
C ARG A 59 22.08 2.53 -2.31
N LYS A 60 23.37 2.23 -2.10
CA LYS A 60 24.41 2.31 -3.14
C LYS A 60 24.16 1.32 -4.28
N ASN A 61 23.86 0.07 -3.95
CA ASN A 61 23.84 -1.03 -4.91
C ASN A 61 22.48 -1.26 -5.57
N TYR A 62 21.39 -0.89 -4.90
CA TYR A 62 20.01 -1.18 -5.33
C TYR A 62 19.15 0.08 -5.51
N PHE A 63 19.78 1.22 -5.78
CA PHE A 63 19.08 2.51 -5.93
C PHE A 63 17.92 2.46 -6.93
N HIS A 64 18.09 1.73 -8.03
CA HIS A 64 17.11 1.66 -9.12
C HIS A 64 15.88 0.86 -8.69
N GLU A 65 16.11 -0.27 -8.03
CA GLU A 65 15.07 -1.13 -7.47
C GLU A 65 14.28 -0.42 -6.38
N LEU A 66 14.95 0.39 -5.55
CA LEU A 66 14.30 1.19 -4.52
C LEU A 66 13.45 2.33 -5.08
N LYS A 67 13.85 2.92 -6.23
CA LYS A 67 13.10 3.99 -6.91
C LYS A 67 11.81 3.47 -7.55
N ALA A 68 11.82 2.22 -8.04
CA ALA A 68 10.68 1.61 -8.69
C ALA A 68 9.58 1.13 -7.71
N ARG A 69 9.50 1.68 -6.49
CA ARG A 69 8.64 1.18 -5.41
C ARG A 69 7.15 1.23 -5.77
N ASP A 70 6.72 2.29 -6.43
CA ASP A 70 5.31 2.48 -6.80
C ASP A 70 4.88 1.41 -7.81
N ALA A 71 5.69 1.19 -8.85
CA ALA A 71 5.42 0.18 -9.89
C ALA A 71 5.74 -1.26 -9.44
N ALA A 72 6.57 -1.45 -8.42
CA ALA A 72 7.02 -2.79 -8.00
C ALA A 72 5.84 -3.65 -7.53
N ARG A 73 4.83 -3.04 -6.90
CA ARG A 73 3.65 -3.75 -6.43
C ARG A 73 2.84 -4.30 -7.61
N ASP A 74 2.55 -3.44 -8.58
CA ASP A 74 1.79 -3.81 -9.78
C ASP A 74 2.54 -4.87 -10.61
N GLN A 75 3.85 -4.72 -10.75
CA GLN A 75 4.69 -5.72 -11.43
C GLN A 75 4.65 -7.09 -10.75
N LEU A 76 4.59 -7.14 -9.42
CA LEU A 76 4.49 -8.39 -8.69
C LEU A 76 3.13 -9.06 -8.89
N ASP A 77 2.05 -8.28 -8.81
CA ASP A 77 0.70 -8.80 -8.99
C ASP A 77 0.47 -9.26 -10.45
N ALA A 78 1.00 -8.53 -11.43
CA ALA A 78 1.05 -8.94 -12.84
C ALA A 78 1.83 -10.26 -13.02
N ARG A 79 3.04 -10.36 -12.46
CA ARG A 79 3.84 -11.60 -12.58
C ARG A 79 3.15 -12.80 -11.93
N ARG A 80 2.41 -12.58 -10.85
CA ARG A 80 1.62 -13.64 -10.20
C ARG A 80 0.48 -14.12 -11.11
N LEU A 81 -0.21 -13.21 -11.78
CA LEU A 81 -1.26 -13.53 -12.74
C LEU A 81 -0.72 -14.32 -13.94
N GLU A 82 0.42 -13.89 -14.51
CA GLU A 82 1.09 -14.59 -15.60
C GLU A 82 1.42 -16.05 -15.23
N LEU A 83 2.04 -16.27 -14.07
CA LEU A 83 2.39 -17.63 -13.62
C LEU A 83 1.17 -18.50 -13.37
N ALA A 84 0.10 -17.92 -12.82
CA ALA A 84 -1.16 -18.64 -12.62
C ALA A 84 -1.80 -19.02 -13.95
N TRP A 85 -1.74 -18.12 -14.94
CA TRP A 85 -2.24 -18.36 -16.29
C TRP A 85 -1.44 -19.44 -17.02
N GLU A 86 -0.10 -19.36 -17.02
CA GLU A 86 0.78 -20.38 -17.65
C GLU A 86 0.50 -21.79 -17.08
N LEU A 87 0.32 -21.90 -15.76
CA LEU A 87 -0.01 -23.17 -15.12
C LEU A 87 -1.44 -23.64 -15.44
N ALA A 88 -2.38 -22.71 -15.59
CA ALA A 88 -3.74 -23.00 -15.99
C ALA A 88 -3.81 -23.52 -17.43
N GLU A 89 -3.10 -22.91 -18.38
CA GLU A 89 -2.96 -23.40 -19.76
C GLU A 89 -2.41 -24.84 -19.80
N GLY A 90 -1.52 -25.18 -18.86
CA GLY A 90 -1.05 -26.55 -18.65
C GLY A 90 -2.09 -27.55 -18.11
N GLY A 91 -3.35 -27.16 -17.96
CA GLY A 91 -4.45 -28.01 -17.50
C GLY A 91 -4.58 -28.13 -15.98
N ASN A 92 -3.85 -27.31 -15.20
CA ASN A 92 -3.95 -27.35 -13.75
C ASN A 92 -5.23 -26.62 -13.27
N VAL A 93 -6.25 -27.39 -12.93
CA VAL A 93 -7.54 -26.88 -12.42
C VAL A 93 -7.37 -26.04 -11.13
N GLY A 94 -6.35 -26.32 -10.31
CA GLY A 94 -6.02 -25.53 -9.14
C GLY A 94 -5.52 -24.13 -9.50
N ALA A 95 -4.68 -24.03 -10.53
CA ALA A 95 -4.20 -22.75 -11.04
C ALA A 95 -5.33 -21.93 -11.68
N PHE A 96 -6.26 -22.57 -12.39
CA PHE A 96 -7.46 -21.90 -12.91
C PHE A 96 -8.30 -21.25 -11.80
N LYS A 97 -8.51 -21.95 -10.68
CA LYS A 97 -9.26 -21.41 -9.54
C LYS A 97 -8.53 -20.25 -8.89
N GLU A 98 -7.21 -20.34 -8.71
CA GLU A 98 -6.40 -19.26 -8.17
C GLU A 98 -6.38 -18.04 -9.10
N PHE A 99 -6.28 -18.24 -10.41
CA PHE A 99 -6.36 -17.18 -11.40
C PHE A 99 -7.72 -16.47 -11.33
N GLY A 100 -8.83 -17.22 -11.28
CA GLY A 100 -10.16 -16.65 -11.09
C GLY A 100 -10.28 -15.79 -9.83
N ARG A 101 -9.76 -16.27 -8.69
CA ARG A 101 -9.74 -15.49 -7.43
C ARG A 101 -8.92 -14.20 -7.55
N LEU A 102 -7.82 -14.23 -8.29
CA LEU A 102 -6.99 -13.05 -8.50
C LEU A 102 -7.68 -12.03 -9.41
N LEU A 103 -8.39 -12.51 -10.44
CA LEU A 103 -9.21 -11.69 -11.32
C LEU A 103 -10.32 -11.00 -10.53
N GLU A 104 -11.12 -11.76 -9.78
CA GLU A 104 -12.22 -11.24 -8.95
C GLU A 104 -11.75 -10.19 -7.93
N ARG A 105 -10.55 -10.39 -7.35
CA ARG A 105 -9.94 -9.41 -6.44
C ARG A 105 -9.54 -8.13 -7.17
N ASN A 106 -9.05 -8.24 -8.40
CA ASN A 106 -8.68 -7.07 -9.21
C ASN A 106 -9.95 -6.29 -9.60
N ASP A 107 -10.97 -6.97 -10.10
CA ASP A 107 -12.25 -6.36 -10.46
C ASP A 107 -12.88 -5.62 -9.27
N ARG A 108 -12.82 -6.21 -8.07
CA ARG A 108 -13.27 -5.55 -6.83
C ARG A 108 -12.47 -4.28 -6.53
N MET A 109 -11.15 -4.32 -6.71
CA MET A 109 -10.29 -3.17 -6.48
C MET A 109 -10.61 -2.02 -7.44
N GLU A 110 -10.83 -2.32 -8.73
CA GLU A 110 -11.25 -1.33 -9.72
C GLU A 110 -12.61 -0.74 -9.37
N VAL A 111 -13.60 -1.55 -8.98
CA VAL A 111 -14.91 -1.06 -8.52
C VAL A 111 -14.78 -0.16 -7.28
N GLU A 112 -13.98 -0.55 -6.28
CA GLU A 112 -13.72 0.28 -5.10
C GLU A 112 -13.05 1.61 -5.47
N ARG A 113 -12.11 1.58 -6.42
CA ARG A 113 -11.43 2.77 -6.93
C ARG A 113 -12.41 3.68 -7.67
N GLU A 114 -13.22 3.15 -8.57
CA GLU A 114 -14.27 3.88 -9.28
C GLU A 114 -15.24 4.53 -8.31
N LEU A 115 -15.76 3.79 -7.31
CA LEU A 115 -16.65 4.32 -6.28
C LEU A 115 -15.99 5.39 -5.40
N SER A 116 -14.70 5.24 -5.09
CA SER A 116 -13.94 6.24 -4.32
C SER A 116 -13.61 7.51 -5.12
N SER A 117 -13.48 7.36 -6.45
CA SER A 117 -13.13 8.43 -7.39
C SER A 117 -14.34 9.13 -7.98
N ALA A 118 -15.52 8.50 -7.93
CA ALA A 118 -16.78 9.14 -8.25
C ALA A 118 -16.91 10.39 -7.37
N PRO A 119 -17.16 11.58 -7.95
CA PRO A 119 -17.42 12.76 -7.15
C PRO A 119 -18.59 12.39 -6.26
N LYS A 120 -18.40 12.49 -4.94
CA LYS A 120 -19.52 12.51 -4.00
C LYS A 120 -20.50 13.51 -4.61
N LYS A 121 -21.65 13.04 -5.10
CA LYS A 121 -22.74 13.94 -5.46
C LYS A 121 -22.92 14.76 -4.21
N ASP A 122 -22.57 16.03 -4.33
CA ASP A 122 -22.81 17.06 -3.34
C ASP A 122 -24.34 17.12 -3.16
N GLU A 123 -24.93 16.18 -2.40
CA GLU A 123 -25.89 16.57 -1.39
C GLU A 123 -25.09 17.32 -0.33
N LYS A 124 -24.67 18.54 -0.70
CA LYS A 124 -24.46 19.60 0.26
C LYS A 124 -25.84 19.80 0.87
N PRO A 125 -26.10 19.51 2.16
CA PRO A 125 -27.01 20.39 2.85
C PRO A 125 -26.42 21.78 2.63
N ALA A 126 -27.21 22.66 2.02
CA ALA A 126 -26.86 24.05 1.76
C ALA A 126 -26.04 24.55 2.94
N THR A 127 -24.86 25.09 2.66
CA THR A 127 -23.91 25.67 3.60
C THR A 127 -24.67 26.32 4.75
N SER A 128 -24.88 25.60 5.86
CA SER A 128 -25.16 26.28 7.10
C SER A 128 -23.82 26.96 7.36
N GLU A 129 -23.77 28.26 7.11
CA GLU A 129 -22.84 29.14 7.80
C GLU A 129 -22.62 28.54 9.17
N ARG A 130 -21.39 28.17 9.49
CA ARG A 130 -21.07 27.59 10.78
C ARG A 130 -21.33 28.68 11.81
N LEU A 131 -22.60 28.86 12.18
CA LEU A 131 -23.05 29.74 13.24
C LEU A 131 -22.21 29.34 14.44
N GLY A 132 -21.51 30.32 15.02
CA GLY A 132 -20.70 30.07 16.19
C GLY A 132 -21.57 29.41 17.26
N LYS A 133 -20.97 28.56 18.13
CA LYS A 133 -21.70 27.79 19.15
C LYS A 133 -22.79 28.61 19.89
N LYS A 134 -22.52 29.90 20.13
CA LYS A 134 -23.46 30.86 20.72
C LYS A 134 -24.76 31.09 19.93
N GLN A 135 -24.69 31.23 18.60
CA GLN A 135 -25.89 31.45 17.78
C GLN A 135 -26.71 30.16 17.64
N LEU A 136 -26.04 29.00 17.64
CA LEU A 136 -26.70 27.68 17.68
C LEU A 136 -27.44 27.46 19.00
N ASP A 137 -26.84 27.85 20.12
CA ASP A 137 -27.48 27.76 21.44
C ASP A 137 -28.66 28.73 21.56
N GLU A 138 -28.57 29.94 21.00
CA GLU A 138 -29.67 30.91 21.00
C GLU A 138 -30.85 30.46 20.13
N ILE A 139 -30.58 29.84 18.97
CA ILE A 139 -31.63 29.27 18.11
C ILE A 139 -32.30 28.10 18.82
N ARG A 140 -31.53 27.20 19.45
CA ARG A 140 -32.09 26.07 20.21
C ARG A 140 -32.92 26.52 21.40
N ALA A 141 -32.50 27.58 22.09
CA ALA A 141 -33.28 28.16 23.18
C ALA A 141 -34.62 28.72 22.65
N ARG A 142 -34.60 29.45 21.54
CA ARG A 142 -35.82 29.96 20.89
C ARG A 142 -36.76 28.84 20.42
N ASP A 143 -36.22 27.78 19.82
CA ASP A 143 -37.03 26.65 19.36
C ASP A 143 -37.68 25.93 20.55
N ALA A 144 -36.92 25.71 21.64
CA ALA A 144 -37.46 25.10 22.86
C ALA A 144 -38.53 25.97 23.54
N ASP A 145 -38.36 27.29 23.55
CA ASP A 145 -39.36 28.23 24.07
C ASP A 145 -40.63 28.22 23.22
N ALA A 146 -40.50 28.07 21.89
CA ALA A 146 -41.64 27.98 20.97
C ALA A 146 -42.42 26.69 21.15
N ASP A 147 -41.73 25.55 21.32
CA ASP A 147 -42.36 24.25 21.58
C ASP A 147 -43.13 24.27 22.92
N LEU A 148 -42.53 24.84 23.97
CA LEU A 148 -43.18 24.97 25.28
C LEU A 148 -44.44 25.86 25.21
N MET A 149 -44.38 26.96 24.47
CA MET A 149 -45.55 27.84 24.27
C MET A 149 -46.66 27.14 23.50
N ALA A 150 -46.33 26.30 22.51
CA ALA A 150 -47.30 25.53 21.76
C ALA A 150 -47.99 24.46 22.64
N GLU A 151 -47.26 23.83 23.55
CA GLU A 151 -47.84 22.89 24.53
C GLU A 151 -48.80 23.61 25.50
N LEU A 152 -48.39 24.77 26.04
CA LEU A 152 -49.24 25.57 26.93
C LEU A 152 -50.52 26.07 26.23
N GLU A 153 -50.44 26.43 24.95
CA GLU A 153 -51.60 26.86 24.17
C GLU A 153 -52.54 25.68 23.88
N GLN A 154 -51.99 24.48 23.64
CA GLN A 154 -52.79 23.25 23.53
C GLN A 154 -53.49 22.93 24.84
N GLU A 155 -52.81 22.98 25.99
CA GLU A 155 -53.39 22.75 27.31
C GLU A 155 -54.47 23.79 27.66
N ALA A 156 -54.22 25.07 27.37
CA ALA A 156 -55.19 26.14 27.57
C ALA A 156 -56.45 25.92 26.70
N SER A 157 -56.29 25.48 25.45
CA SER A 157 -57.41 25.17 24.56
C SER A 157 -58.22 23.94 24.99
N GLN A 158 -57.57 22.97 25.63
CA GLN A 158 -58.21 21.77 26.17
C GLN A 158 -58.96 22.08 27.49
N ASN A 159 -58.38 22.90 28.36
CA ASN A 159 -59.03 23.34 29.61
C ASN A 159 -60.16 24.35 29.39
N ALA A 160 -60.17 25.10 28.28
CA ALA A 160 -61.27 26.02 27.94
C ALA A 160 -62.55 25.32 27.43
N ARG A 161 -62.52 24.00 27.25
CA ARG A 161 -63.67 23.18 26.80
C ARG A 161 -64.35 22.38 27.92
N HIS A 162 -64.02 22.66 29.18
CA HIS A 162 -64.69 22.11 30.37
C HIS A 162 -65.59 23.14 31.05
#